data_AF-A0A6J4X4F2-F1
#
_entry.id   AF-A0A6J4X4F2-F1
#
_cell.length_a   1.000
_cell.length_b   1.000
_cell.length_c   1.000
_cell.angle_alpha   90.00
_cell.angle_beta   90.00
_cell.angle_gamma   90.00
#
_symmetry.space_group_name_H-M   'P 1'
#
loop_
_entity.id
_entity.type
_entity.pdbx_description
1 polymer ?
#
loop_
_entity_poly.entity_id
_entity_poly.type
_entity_poly.pdbx_seq_one_letter_code
_entity_poly.pdbx_strand_id
1 'polypeptide(L)'
;MIGYVILFGLLLGACYWIINPLLQEDVRRYGFTQKPEDILQALKNKKNGAYATIRELEFDLSMGKLDEEDFQILKRQYTQEAVGYMKEMDKLESLQATFSKSVDTVFEEKIEQGVAEIRNHESTARKYIYCTSCGEKARVERRFCAACGANLDKHRKNYLQEEN
;
A
#
# COMPACT_ATOMS: atom_id res chain seq x y z
N MET A 1 1.77 19.69 57.46
CA MET A 1 0.88 18.58 57.05
C MET A 1 0.17 18.87 55.73
N ILE A 2 -0.61 19.96 55.61
CA ILE A 2 -1.38 20.30 54.40
C ILE A 2 -0.50 20.44 53.14
N GLY A 3 0.68 21.06 53.25
CA GLY A 3 1.61 21.19 52.11
C GLY A 3 2.09 19.85 51.54
N TYR A 4 2.30 18.84 52.39
CA TYR A 4 2.69 17.50 51.93
C TYR A 4 1.55 16.78 51.22
N VAL A 5 0.31 16.99 51.65
CA VAL A 5 -0.88 16.41 50.99
C VAL A 5 -1.04 16.96 49.57
N ILE A 6 -0.84 18.27 49.39
CA ILE A 6 -0.91 18.91 48.07
C ILE A 6 0.22 18.42 47.17
N LEU A 7 1.45 18.36 47.68
CA LEU A 7 2.61 17.93 46.92
C LEU A 7 2.52 16.45 46.50
N PHE A 8 2.02 15.59 47.39
CA PHE A 8 1.81 14.18 47.09
C PHE A 8 0.68 13.96 46.08
N GLY A 9 -0.42 14.72 46.17
CA GLY A 9 -1.51 14.68 45.21
C GLY A 9 -1.08 15.10 43.79
N LEU A 10 -0.29 16.16 43.68
CA LEU A 10 0.26 16.61 42.39
C LEU A 10 1.22 15.57 41.80
N LEU A 11 2.07 14.96 42.62
CA LEU A 11 3.00 13.93 42.19
C LEU A 11 2.27 12.69 41.68
N LEU A 12 1.25 12.21 42.40
CA LEU A 12 0.42 11.09 41.95
C LEU A 12 -0.35 11.40 40.67
N GLY A 13 -0.91 12.61 40.55
CA GLY A 13 -1.60 13.05 39.34
C GLY A 13 -0.68 13.11 38.12
N ALA A 14 0.54 13.65 38.29
CA ALA A 14 1.54 13.69 37.24
C ALA A 14 2.01 12.29 36.84
N CYS A 15 2.29 11.42 37.82
CA CYS A 15 2.61 10.01 37.56
C CYS A 15 1.48 9.30 36.81
N TYR A 16 0.23 9.49 37.21
CA TYR A 16 -0.93 8.91 36.52
C TYR A 16 -1.02 9.42 35.08
N TRP A 17 -0.85 10.72 34.84
CA TRP A 17 -0.89 11.31 33.50
C TRP A 17 0.24 10.82 32.59
N ILE A 18 1.40 10.48 33.14
CA ILE A 18 2.55 9.90 32.43
C ILE A 18 2.41 8.39 32.20
N ILE A 19 1.83 7.67 33.15
CA ILE A 19 1.64 6.21 33.08
C ILE A 19 0.48 5.86 32.15
N ASN A 20 -0.58 6.67 32.13
CA ASN A 20 -1.76 6.46 31.30
C ASN A 20 -1.45 6.34 29.78
N PRO A 21 -0.63 7.21 29.14
CA PRO A 21 -0.29 7.05 27.73
C PRO A 21 0.55 5.80 27.46
N LEU A 22 1.35 5.35 28.43
CA LEU A 22 2.18 4.14 28.30
C LEU A 22 1.36 2.85 28.44
N LEU A 23 0.28 2.87 29.24
CA LEU A 23 -0.70 1.77 29.28
C LEU A 23 -1.72 1.82 28.14
N GLN A 24 -1.84 2.96 27.44
CA GLN A 24 -2.76 3.14 26.31
C GLN A 24 -2.11 2.88 24.93
N GLU A 25 -0.86 2.42 24.88
CA GLU A 25 -0.18 2.11 23.60
C GLU A 25 -0.91 1.04 22.78
N ASP A 26 -1.74 0.20 23.41
CA ASP A 26 -2.59 -0.77 22.70
C ASP A 26 -3.96 -0.23 22.27
N VAL A 27 -4.49 0.83 22.90
CA VAL A 27 -5.88 1.27 22.70
C VAL A 27 -6.00 2.40 21.67
N ARG A 28 -4.99 3.26 21.50
CA ARG A 28 -5.02 4.30 20.44
C ARG A 28 -4.82 3.74 19.03
N ARG A 29 -4.44 2.47 18.89
CA ARG A 29 -4.40 1.77 17.59
C ARG A 29 -5.74 1.13 17.21
N TYR A 30 -6.71 1.09 18.12
CA TYR A 30 -8.04 0.48 17.92
C TYR A 30 -9.12 1.50 17.47
N GLY A 31 -8.72 2.59 16.81
CA GLY A 31 -9.62 3.66 16.36
C GLY A 31 -9.75 3.81 14.84
N PHE A 32 -9.05 2.99 14.06
CA PHE A 32 -9.11 3.07 12.60
C PHE A 32 -9.03 1.64 12.07
N THR A 33 -9.95 1.28 11.17
CA THR A 33 -10.00 0.03 10.39
C THR A 33 -8.68 -0.74 10.44
N GLN A 34 -8.63 -1.89 11.14
CA GLN A 34 -7.42 -2.71 11.23
C GLN A 34 -6.88 -2.91 9.82
N LYS A 35 -5.74 -2.29 9.55
CA LYS A 35 -5.06 -2.46 8.28
C LYS A 35 -4.54 -3.91 8.23
N PRO A 36 -4.64 -4.59 7.08
CA PRO A 36 -4.12 -5.96 6.94
C PRO A 36 -2.63 -6.05 7.34
N GLU A 37 -1.89 -4.95 7.19
CA GLU A 37 -0.50 -4.82 7.64
C GLU A 37 -0.34 -4.96 9.17
N ASP A 38 -1.28 -4.43 9.96
CA ASP A 38 -1.24 -4.52 11.43
C ASP A 38 -1.49 -5.96 11.90
N ILE A 39 -2.39 -6.69 11.23
CA ILE A 39 -2.70 -8.10 11.53
C ILE A 39 -1.49 -8.98 11.21
N LEU A 40 -0.85 -8.74 10.07
CA LEU A 40 0.38 -9.46 9.67
C LEU A 40 1.51 -9.20 10.67
N GLN A 41 1.65 -7.97 11.16
CA GLN A 41 2.64 -7.62 12.17
C GLN A 41 2.35 -8.31 13.51
N ALA A 42 1.09 -8.37 13.94
CA ALA A 42 0.69 -9.09 15.15
C ALA A 42 1.03 -10.59 15.07
N LEU A 43 0.80 -11.24 13.92
CA LEU A 43 1.17 -12.64 13.68
C LEU A 43 2.70 -12.85 13.71
N LYS A 44 3.46 -11.94 13.10
CA LYS A 44 4.93 -11.97 13.18
C LYS A 44 5.41 -11.89 14.62
N ASN A 45 4.81 -11.02 15.44
CA ASN A 45 5.16 -10.88 16.85
C ASN A 45 4.85 -12.16 17.64
N LYS A 46 3.68 -12.80 17.41
CA LYS A 46 3.34 -14.09 18.02
C LYS A 46 4.34 -15.20 17.67
N LYS A 47 4.70 -15.31 16.38
CA LYS A 47 5.73 -16.25 15.92
C LYS A 47 7.08 -16.01 16.61
N ASN A 48 7.50 -14.75 16.70
CA ASN A 48 8.75 -14.38 17.38
C ASN A 48 8.69 -14.69 18.89
N GLY A 49 7.52 -14.55 19.52
CA GLY A 49 7.26 -14.98 20.89
C GLY A 49 7.49 -16.47 21.08
N ALA A 50 6.91 -17.32 20.23
CA ALA A 50 7.12 -18.77 20.28
C ALA A 50 8.61 -19.15 20.15
N TYR A 51 9.36 -18.49 19.26
CA TYR A 51 10.80 -18.70 19.16
C TYR A 51 11.58 -18.20 20.37
N ALA A 52 11.15 -17.10 21.00
CA ALA A 52 11.75 -16.64 22.25
C ALA A 52 11.56 -17.67 23.37
N THR A 53 10.36 -18.23 23.49
CA THR A 53 10.06 -19.30 24.45
C THR A 53 10.91 -20.55 24.20
N ILE A 54 11.08 -20.98 22.95
CA ILE A 54 11.96 -22.12 22.63
C ILE A 54 13.40 -21.86 23.08
N ARG A 55 13.92 -20.62 22.89
CA ARG A 55 15.26 -20.26 23.35
C ARG A 55 15.37 -20.23 24.87
N GLU A 56 14.33 -19.81 25.57
CA GLU A 56 14.27 -19.84 27.03
C GLU A 56 14.28 -21.29 27.55
N LEU A 57 13.50 -22.19 26.93
CA LEU A 57 13.51 -23.61 27.25
C LEU A 57 14.89 -24.26 27.03
N GLU A 58 15.58 -23.88 25.96
CA GLU A 58 16.94 -24.37 25.67
C GLU A 58 17.95 -23.87 26.73
N PHE A 59 17.77 -22.63 27.19
CA PHE A 59 18.54 -22.09 28.30
C PHE A 59 18.26 -22.86 29.61
N ASP A 60 17.00 -23.13 29.94
CA ASP A 60 16.63 -23.86 31.15
C ASP A 60 17.17 -25.30 31.17
N LEU A 61 17.15 -25.98 30.02
CA LEU A 61 17.81 -27.28 29.82
C LEU A 61 19.32 -27.17 30.07
N SER A 62 19.99 -26.15 29.50
CA SER A 62 21.43 -25.95 29.69
C SER A 62 21.82 -25.66 31.14
N MET A 63 20.88 -25.10 31.91
CA MET A 63 21.02 -24.83 33.35
C MET A 63 20.63 -26.03 34.22
N GLY A 64 20.22 -27.15 33.62
CA GLY A 64 19.76 -28.34 34.33
C GLY A 64 18.46 -28.14 35.11
N LYS A 65 17.66 -27.12 34.77
CA LYS A 65 16.35 -26.85 35.38
C LYS A 65 15.22 -27.67 34.75
N LEU A 66 15.48 -28.22 33.56
CA LEU A 66 14.52 -28.93 32.75
C LEU A 66 15.17 -30.21 32.22
N ASP A 67 14.43 -31.31 32.24
CA ASP A 67 14.87 -32.58 31.68
C ASP A 67 14.72 -32.59 30.14
N GLU A 68 15.54 -33.39 29.46
CA GLU A 68 15.56 -33.47 27.99
C GLU A 68 14.20 -33.92 27.42
N GLU A 69 13.52 -34.84 28.09
CA GLU A 69 12.21 -35.35 27.65
C GLU A 69 11.15 -34.25 27.64
N ASP A 70 11.06 -33.48 28.73
CA ASP A 70 10.13 -32.36 28.86
C ASP A 70 10.47 -31.23 27.88
N PHE A 71 11.76 -30.95 27.68
CA PHE A 71 12.23 -29.99 26.67
C PHE A 71 11.73 -30.37 25.27
N GLN A 72 11.87 -31.62 24.86
CA GLN A 72 11.47 -32.06 23.52
C GLN A 72 9.96 -31.98 23.30
N ILE A 73 9.16 -32.27 24.34
CA ILE A 73 7.70 -32.13 24.30
C ILE A 73 7.31 -30.67 24.11
N LEU A 74 7.82 -29.78 24.97
CA LEU A 74 7.51 -28.34 24.93
C LEU A 74 8.00 -27.70 23.63
N LYS A 75 9.23 -28.01 23.21
CA LYS A 75 9.81 -27.54 21.95
C LYS A 75 8.93 -27.92 20.76
N ARG A 76 8.43 -29.16 20.72
CA ARG A 76 7.53 -29.61 19.64
C ARG A 76 6.24 -28.80 19.64
N GLN A 77 5.65 -28.55 20.80
CA GLN A 77 4.43 -27.75 20.92
C GLN A 77 4.63 -26.33 20.39
N TYR A 78 5.63 -25.60 20.90
CA TYR A 78 5.89 -24.22 20.45
C TYR A 78 6.32 -24.14 18.98
N THR A 79 6.97 -25.19 18.46
CA THR A 79 7.29 -25.29 17.03
C THR A 79 6.01 -25.41 16.20
N GLN A 80 5.05 -26.22 16.64
CA GLN A 80 3.75 -26.36 15.97
C GLN A 80 2.95 -25.05 16.01
N GLU A 81 2.97 -24.32 17.12
CA GLU A 81 2.35 -23.00 17.23
C GLU A 81 2.98 -22.00 16.24
N ALA A 82 4.33 -21.96 16.16
CA ALA A 82 5.03 -21.10 15.21
C ALA A 82 4.67 -21.41 13.74
N VAL A 83 4.57 -22.70 13.38
CA VAL A 83 4.12 -23.14 12.05
C VAL A 83 2.66 -22.75 11.80
N GLY A 84 1.81 -22.80 12.83
CA GLY A 84 0.42 -22.32 12.75
C GLY A 84 0.36 -20.84 12.34
N TYR A 85 1.13 -19.98 13.01
CA TYR A 85 1.19 -18.56 12.68
C TYR A 85 1.74 -18.31 11.26
N MET A 86 2.72 -19.08 10.81
CA MET A 86 3.23 -18.97 9.43
C MET A 86 2.15 -19.25 8.39
N LYS A 87 1.33 -20.29 8.58
CA LYS A 87 0.23 -20.61 7.67
C LYS A 87 -0.83 -19.49 7.62
N GLU A 88 -1.13 -18.88 8.76
CA GLU A 88 -2.06 -17.76 8.82
C GLU A 88 -1.51 -16.53 8.09
N MET A 89 -0.21 -16.25 8.23
CA MET A 89 0.47 -15.19 7.49
C MET A 89 0.42 -15.44 5.98
N ASP A 90 0.77 -16.64 5.52
CA ASP A 90 0.75 -17.01 4.10
C ASP A 90 -0.65 -16.86 3.51
N LYS A 91 -1.69 -17.23 4.27
CA LYS A 91 -3.09 -17.04 3.85
C LYS A 91 -3.41 -15.56 3.69
N LEU A 92 -3.07 -14.71 4.65
CA LEU A 92 -3.32 -13.27 4.56
C LEU A 92 -2.57 -12.63 3.39
N GLU A 93 -1.31 -13.00 3.18
CA GLU A 93 -0.49 -12.51 2.09
C GLU A 93 -1.05 -12.94 0.73
N SER A 94 -1.52 -14.19 0.59
CA SER A 94 -2.16 -14.67 -0.63
C SER A 94 -3.48 -13.96 -0.93
N LEU A 95 -4.28 -13.63 0.10
CA LEU A 95 -5.51 -12.86 -0.04
C LEU A 95 -5.19 -11.42 -0.48
N GLN A 96 -4.17 -10.80 0.11
CA GLN A 96 -3.71 -9.47 -0.28
C GLN A 96 -3.18 -9.45 -1.71
N ALA A 97 -2.41 -10.45 -2.11
CA ALA A 97 -1.90 -10.59 -3.48
C ALA A 97 -3.03 -10.78 -4.49
N THR A 98 -4.04 -11.60 -4.17
CA THR A 98 -5.22 -11.80 -5.02
C THR A 98 -6.03 -10.51 -5.15
N PHE A 99 -6.25 -9.81 -4.05
CA PHE A 99 -6.94 -8.53 -4.04
C PHE A 99 -6.20 -7.48 -4.86
N SER A 100 -4.88 -7.31 -4.65
CA SER A 100 -4.04 -6.39 -5.44
C SER A 100 -4.15 -6.70 -6.93
N LYS A 101 -4.00 -7.98 -7.31
CA LYS A 101 -4.10 -8.41 -8.72
C LYS A 101 -5.46 -8.09 -9.33
N SER A 102 -6.56 -8.30 -8.58
CA SER A 102 -7.90 -7.96 -9.08
C SER A 102 -8.09 -6.46 -9.29
N VAL A 103 -7.54 -5.64 -8.39
CA VAL A 103 -7.58 -4.18 -8.51
C VAL A 103 -6.77 -3.72 -9.72
N ASP A 104 -5.58 -4.28 -9.91
CA ASP A 104 -4.71 -3.96 -11.05
C ASP A 104 -5.40 -4.30 -12.38
N THR A 105 -6.02 -5.49 -12.50
CA THR A 105 -6.77 -5.86 -13.72
C THR A 105 -7.94 -4.94 -14.02
N VAL A 106 -8.68 -4.50 -12.99
CA VAL A 106 -9.81 -3.56 -13.16
C VAL A 106 -9.30 -2.17 -13.58
N PHE A 107 -8.13 -1.77 -13.08
CA PHE A 107 -7.51 -0.51 -13.47
C PHE A 107 -7.01 -0.55 -14.92
N GLU A 108 -6.35 -1.63 -15.33
CA GLU A 108 -5.90 -1.85 -16.70
C GLU A 108 -7.08 -1.79 -17.68
N GLU A 109 -8.18 -2.49 -17.40
CA GLU A 109 -9.39 -2.47 -18.24
C GLU A 109 -9.96 -1.05 -18.39
N LYS A 110 -10.04 -0.27 -17.30
CA LYS A 110 -10.53 1.11 -17.35
C LYS A 110 -9.61 2.03 -18.15
N ILE A 111 -8.30 1.83 -18.07
CA ILE A 111 -7.33 2.62 -18.84
C ILE A 111 -7.49 2.32 -20.33
N GLU A 112 -7.61 1.04 -20.70
CA GLU A 112 -7.81 0.62 -22.10
C GLU A 112 -9.11 1.20 -22.70
N GLN A 113 -10.21 1.15 -21.93
CA GLN A 113 -11.48 1.76 -22.32
C GLN A 113 -11.32 3.27 -22.57
N GLY A 114 -10.66 4.00 -21.67
CA GLY A 114 -10.42 5.44 -21.85
C GLY A 114 -9.56 5.77 -23.06
N VAL A 115 -8.54 4.96 -23.36
CA VAL A 115 -7.70 5.14 -24.56
C VAL A 115 -8.49 4.86 -25.84
N ALA A 116 -9.38 3.86 -25.84
CA ALA A 116 -10.24 3.54 -26.99
C ALA A 116 -11.22 4.68 -27.29
N GLU A 117 -11.82 5.29 -26.26
CA GLU A 117 -12.70 6.45 -26.42
C GLU A 117 -11.96 7.65 -27.04
N ILE A 118 -10.75 7.96 -26.56
CA ILE A 118 -9.92 9.04 -27.11
C ILE A 118 -9.56 8.77 -28.58
N ARG A 119 -9.16 7.53 -28.91
CA ARG A 119 -8.81 7.14 -30.29
C ARG A 119 -10.00 7.21 -31.24
N ASN A 120 -11.19 6.79 -30.78
CA ASN A 120 -12.41 6.84 -31.57
C ASN A 120 -12.86 8.28 -31.84
N HIS A 121 -12.76 9.18 -30.84
CA HIS A 121 -13.03 10.61 -31.03
C HIS A 121 -12.10 11.28 -32.03
N GLU A 122 -10.85 10.82 -32.17
CA GLU A 122 -9.97 11.33 -33.22
C GLU A 122 -10.33 10.80 -34.61
N SER A 123 -11.04 9.69 -34.74
CA SER A 123 -11.18 8.97 -36.02
C SER A 123 -12.34 9.44 -36.91
N THR A 124 -13.35 10.12 -36.37
CA THR A 124 -14.63 10.36 -37.06
C THR A 124 -14.74 11.67 -37.86
N ALA A 125 -13.71 12.52 -37.92
CA ALA A 125 -13.79 13.77 -38.72
C ALA A 125 -12.44 14.34 -39.19
N ARG A 126 -11.46 13.53 -39.63
CA ARG A 126 -10.17 14.08 -40.06
C ARG A 126 -10.22 14.61 -41.50
N LYS A 127 -10.65 15.86 -41.68
CA LYS A 127 -10.16 16.68 -42.81
C LYS A 127 -8.66 16.95 -42.56
N TYR A 128 -7.85 16.85 -43.60
CA TYR A 128 -6.40 17.04 -43.54
C TYR A 128 -5.98 18.12 -44.53
N ILE A 129 -4.92 18.86 -44.19
CA ILE A 129 -4.28 19.87 -45.04
C ILE A 129 -2.82 19.50 -45.26
N TYR A 130 -2.24 19.98 -46.36
CA TYR A 130 -0.82 19.83 -46.64
C TYR A 130 -0.09 21.12 -46.30
N CYS A 131 1.06 20.99 -45.63
CA CYS A 131 1.91 22.14 -45.35
C CYS A 131 2.53 22.64 -46.65
N THR A 132 2.33 23.91 -46.99
CA THR A 132 2.91 24.52 -48.19
C THR A 132 4.42 24.80 -48.06
N SER A 133 4.97 24.77 -46.85
CA SER A 133 6.41 25.00 -46.61
C SER A 133 7.26 23.74 -46.72
N CYS A 134 6.74 22.57 -46.36
CA CYS A 134 7.50 21.31 -46.38
C CYS A 134 6.77 20.12 -47.02
N GLY A 135 5.49 20.26 -47.39
CA GLY A 135 4.68 19.19 -47.98
C GLY A 135 4.06 18.20 -46.98
N GLU A 136 4.37 18.30 -45.69
CA GLU A 136 3.90 17.32 -44.70
C GLU A 136 2.38 17.39 -44.46
N LYS A 137 1.76 16.23 -44.22
CA LYS A 137 0.31 16.12 -43.95
C LYS A 137 0.00 16.51 -42.51
N ALA A 138 -0.93 17.43 -42.31
CA ALA A 138 -1.38 17.89 -41.00
C ALA A 138 -2.91 17.83 -40.85
N ARG A 139 -3.39 17.72 -39.61
CA ARG A 139 -4.83 17.84 -39.31
C ARG A 139 -5.27 19.31 -39.39
N VAL A 140 -6.48 19.57 -39.88
CA VAL A 140 -7.02 20.94 -40.06
C VAL A 140 -7.03 21.74 -38.75
N GLU A 141 -7.17 21.08 -37.60
CA GLU A 141 -7.26 21.74 -36.30
C GLU A 141 -5.90 22.21 -35.77
N ARG A 142 -4.77 21.70 -36.30
CA ARG A 142 -3.44 22.06 -35.83
C ARG A 142 -3.03 23.45 -36.33
N ARG A 143 -2.51 24.28 -35.43
CA ARG A 143 -2.01 25.64 -35.73
C ARG A 143 -0.60 25.65 -36.33
N PHE A 144 0.21 24.62 -36.09
CA PHE A 144 1.60 24.52 -36.56
C PHE A 144 1.88 23.13 -37.14
N CYS A 145 2.78 23.08 -38.14
CA CYS A 145 3.26 21.83 -38.72
C CYS A 145 4.17 21.09 -37.74
N ALA A 146 3.95 19.79 -37.53
CA ALA A 146 4.75 18.96 -36.64
C ALA A 146 6.15 18.62 -37.18
N ALA A 147 6.36 18.74 -38.50
CA ALA A 147 7.65 18.45 -39.14
C ALA A 147 8.55 19.68 -39.26
N CYS A 148 8.01 20.83 -39.65
CA CYS A 148 8.81 22.04 -39.95
C CYS A 148 8.47 23.26 -39.09
N GLY A 149 7.45 23.20 -38.22
CA GLY A 149 7.06 24.31 -37.35
C GLY A 149 6.31 25.46 -38.04
N ALA A 150 6.06 25.38 -39.35
CA ALA A 150 5.34 26.43 -40.08
C ALA A 150 3.90 26.62 -39.55
N ASN A 151 3.45 27.88 -39.45
CA ASN A 151 2.10 28.22 -39.00
C ASN A 151 1.08 27.86 -40.09
N LEU A 152 0.17 26.95 -39.77
CA LEU A 152 -0.85 26.44 -40.69
C LEU A 152 -2.09 27.33 -40.78
N ASP A 153 -2.33 28.23 -39.82
CA ASP A 153 -3.50 29.13 -39.83
C ASP A 153 -3.47 30.11 -41.01
N LYS A 154 -2.28 30.56 -41.42
CA LYS A 154 -2.11 31.38 -42.64
C LYS A 154 -2.47 30.62 -43.92
N HIS A 155 -2.35 29.30 -43.91
CA HIS A 155 -2.50 28.43 -45.08
C HIS A 155 -3.84 27.67 -45.10
N ARG A 156 -4.61 27.73 -44.01
CA ARG A 156 -5.93 27.10 -43.83
C ARG A 156 -6.99 27.61 -44.82
N LYS A 157 -6.88 28.85 -45.29
CA LYS A 157 -7.90 29.55 -46.09
C LYS A 157 -8.20 28.91 -47.46
N ASN A 158 -7.30 28.10 -48.00
CA ASN A 158 -7.47 27.49 -49.32
C ASN A 158 -8.31 26.19 -49.31
N TYR A 159 -8.53 25.57 -48.16
CA TYR A 159 -9.26 24.29 -48.05
C TYR A 159 -10.77 24.46 -47.86
N LEU A 160 -11.25 25.67 -47.57
CA LEU A 160 -12.67 25.98 -47.32
C LEU A 160 -13.38 26.58 -48.56
N GLN A 161 -12.69 26.72 -49.69
CA GLN A 161 -13.25 27.29 -50.92
C GLN A 161 -13.78 26.23 -51.91
N GLU A 162 -13.61 24.93 -51.64
CA GLU A 162 -14.16 23.84 -52.48
C GLU A 162 -15.57 23.36 -52.07
N GLU A 163 -16.19 23.99 -51.06
CA GLU A 163 -17.54 23.65 -50.56
C GLU A 163 -18.60 24.71 -50.96
N ASN A 164 -18.47 25.37 -52.12
CA ASN A 164 -19.53 26.20 -52.71
C ASN A 164 -19.66 25.99 -54.23
#